data_AF-A0A0A8K9E4-F1
#
_entry.id   AF-A0A0A8K9E4-F1
#
_cell.length_a   1.000
_cell.length_b   1.000
_cell.length_c   1.000
_cell.angle_alpha   90.00
_cell.angle_beta   90.00
_cell.angle_gamma   90.00
#
_symmetry.space_group_name_H-M   'P 1'
#
loop_
_entity.id
_entity.type
_entity.pdbx_description
1 polymer ?
#
loop_
_entity_poly.entity_id
_entity_poly.type
_entity_poly.pdbx_seq_one_letter_code
_entity_poly.pdbx_strand_id
1 'polypeptide(L)'
;HPYAITAPRLVKMSAIAAKNATVESLAVKAPPAHPTYDLKGVIQLALSEDAGNLGDVTCKATIPVDMESEAHFLAKEDGIVAGIALAEMIFA
;
A
#
# COMPACT_ATOMS: atom_id res chain seq x y z
N HIS A 1 31.03 2.13 -6.68
CA HIS A 1 30.46 2.99 -5.63
C HIS A 1 29.45 2.16 -4.87
N PRO A 2 29.62 1.92 -3.56
CA PRO A 2 28.69 1.09 -2.82
C PRO A 2 27.40 1.87 -2.62
N TYR A 3 26.30 1.33 -3.17
CA TYR A 3 24.96 1.84 -2.90
C TYR A 3 24.70 1.68 -1.40
N ALA A 4 24.66 2.81 -0.69
CA ALA A 4 24.16 2.85 0.67
C ALA A 4 22.72 2.34 0.65
N ILE A 5 22.43 1.30 1.45
CA ILE A 5 21.07 0.82 1.66
C ILE A 5 20.39 1.88 2.55
N THR A 6 19.71 2.82 1.92
CA THR A 6 18.87 3.81 2.60
C THR A 6 17.79 3.06 3.39
N ALA A 7 17.58 3.45 4.64
CA ALA A 7 16.54 2.89 5.51
C ALA A 7 15.17 2.86 4.80
N PRO A 8 14.30 1.88 5.09
CA PRO A 8 13.00 1.81 4.45
C PRO A 8 12.23 3.11 4.69
N ARG A 9 11.83 3.72 3.58
CA ARG A 9 11.07 4.97 3.56
C ARG A 9 9.69 4.71 4.13
N LEU A 10 9.28 5.52 5.11
CA LEU A 10 7.99 5.37 5.78
C LEU A 10 6.84 5.75 4.82
N VAL A 11 6.04 4.77 4.42
CA VAL A 11 4.78 5.00 3.72
C VAL A 11 3.66 5.05 4.76
N LYS A 12 2.78 6.05 4.67
CA LYS A 12 1.58 6.17 5.50
C LYS A 12 0.37 6.15 4.59
N MET A 13 -0.61 5.29 4.88
CA MET A 13 -1.91 5.34 4.23
C MET A 13 -2.93 5.95 5.20
N SER A 14 -3.97 6.55 4.63
CA SER A 14 -5.13 7.03 5.38
C SER A 14 -6.37 6.86 4.53
N ALA A 15 -7.50 6.51 5.16
CA ALA A 15 -8.79 6.44 4.50
C ALA A 15 -9.69 7.59 4.94
N ILE A 16 -10.37 8.16 3.96
CA ILE A 16 -11.24 9.32 4.11
C ILE A 16 -12.60 8.97 3.52
N ALA A 17 -13.67 9.22 4.29
CA ALA A 17 -15.03 9.16 3.76
C ALA A 17 -15.57 10.57 3.55
N ALA A 18 -16.12 10.81 2.35
CA ALA A 18 -16.91 12.01 2.07
C ALA A 18 -18.40 11.68 2.28
N LYS A 19 -18.99 12.15 3.37
CA LYS A 19 -20.45 12.16 3.54
C LYS A 19 -20.88 13.61 3.76
N ASN A 20 -21.77 14.11 2.91
CA ASN A 20 -22.37 15.46 3.00
C ASN A 20 -21.39 16.59 3.36
N ALA A 21 -20.43 16.86 2.46
CA ALA A 21 -19.44 17.95 2.55
C ALA A 21 -18.47 17.92 3.75
N THR A 22 -18.58 16.93 4.65
CA THR A 22 -17.61 16.70 5.73
C THR A 22 -16.70 15.52 5.41
N VAL A 23 -15.41 15.73 5.62
CA VAL A 23 -14.33 14.77 5.38
C VAL A 23 -13.98 14.15 6.73
N GLU A 24 -14.33 12.87 6.93
CA GLU A 24 -14.03 12.16 8.18
C GLU A 24 -12.90 11.14 7.97
N SER A 25 -11.89 11.20 8.84
CA SER A 25 -10.82 10.21 8.88
C SER A 25 -11.33 8.92 9.52
N LEU A 26 -11.12 7.80 8.82
CA LEU A 26 -11.48 6.48 9.32
C LEU A 26 -10.28 5.83 10.00
N ALA A 27 -10.46 5.38 11.25
CA ALA A 27 -9.46 4.56 11.92
C ALA A 27 -9.38 3.18 11.27
N VAL A 28 -8.21 2.84 10.73
CA VAL A 28 -7.96 1.52 10.14
C VAL A 28 -7.78 0.50 11.26
N LYS A 29 -8.67 -0.50 11.29
CA LYS A 29 -8.62 -1.57 12.28
C LYS A 29 -7.83 -2.74 11.72
N ALA A 30 -7.02 -3.37 12.57
CA ALA A 30 -6.34 -4.60 12.22
C ALA A 30 -7.34 -5.66 11.71
N PRO A 31 -6.97 -6.51 10.74
CA PRO A 31 -7.82 -7.58 10.27
C PRO A 31 -8.21 -8.53 11.42
N PRO A 32 -9.42 -9.11 11.38
CA PRO A 32 -9.82 -10.11 12.36
C PRO A 32 -8.90 -11.33 12.28
N ALA A 33 -8.57 -11.90 13.44
CA ALA A 33 -7.81 -13.14 13.49
C ALA A 33 -8.65 -14.31 12.94
N HIS A 34 -8.01 -15.15 12.12
CA HIS A 34 -8.62 -16.38 11.60
C HIS A 34 -7.55 -17.47 11.52
N PRO A 35 -7.86 -18.72 11.93
CA PRO A 35 -6.86 -19.79 12.06
C PRO A 35 -6.16 -20.18 10.76
N THR A 36 -6.73 -19.82 9.60
CA THR A 36 -6.18 -20.14 8.28
C THR A 36 -5.66 -18.92 7.51
N TYR A 37 -5.71 -17.72 8.10
CA TYR A 37 -5.23 -16.54 7.40
C TYR A 37 -3.71 -16.45 7.50
N ASP A 38 -3.06 -16.43 6.35
CA ASP A 38 -1.66 -16.01 6.20
C ASP A 38 -1.59 -14.81 5.25
N LEU A 39 -2.05 -13.65 5.73
CA LEU A 39 -2.09 -12.44 4.92
C LEU A 39 -0.68 -12.02 4.48
N LYS A 40 0.33 -12.17 5.33
CA LYS A 40 1.71 -11.83 4.99
C LYS A 40 2.27 -12.75 3.92
N GLY A 41 2.08 -14.07 4.04
CA GLY A 41 2.51 -15.03 3.03
C GLY A 41 1.85 -14.77 1.68
N VAL A 42 0.54 -14.49 1.65
CA VAL A 42 -0.18 -14.16 0.41
C VAL A 42 0.32 -12.86 -0.21
N ILE A 43 0.57 -11.81 0.59
CA ILE A 43 1.16 -10.55 0.09
C ILE A 43 2.52 -10.83 -0.56
N GLN A 44 3.40 -11.61 0.09
CA GLN A 44 4.73 -11.92 -0.45
C GLN A 44 4.65 -12.73 -1.74
N LEU A 45 3.73 -13.70 -1.82
CA LEU A 45 3.50 -14.47 -3.04
C LEU A 45 3.03 -13.57 -4.20
N ALA A 46 2.09 -12.66 -3.94
CA ALA A 46 1.59 -11.72 -4.94
C ALA A 46 2.67 -10.74 -5.42
N LEU A 47 3.46 -10.16 -4.51
CA LEU A 47 4.57 -9.26 -4.88
C LEU A 47 5.66 -10.00 -5.68
N SER A 48 5.93 -11.26 -5.33
CA SER A 48 6.89 -12.10 -6.06
C SER A 48 6.40 -12.44 -7.47
N GLU A 49 5.09 -12.58 -7.67
CA GLU A 49 4.50 -12.82 -8.98
C GLU A 49 4.54 -11.57 -9.87
N ASP A 50 4.18 -10.41 -9.34
CA ASP A 50 4.13 -9.14 -10.10
C ASP A 50 5.53 -8.59 -10.44
N ALA A 51 6.44 -8.56 -9.46
CA ALA A 51 7.70 -7.84 -9.58
C ALA A 51 8.94 -8.75 -9.55
N GLY A 52 8.79 -10.00 -9.07
CA GLY A 52 9.85 -10.99 -8.98
C GLY A 52 11.17 -10.45 -8.40
N ASN A 53 12.29 -10.93 -8.94
CA ASN A 53 13.62 -10.57 -8.43
C ASN A 53 14.15 -9.24 -8.98
N LEU A 54 13.65 -8.79 -10.14
CA LEU A 54 14.15 -7.59 -10.80
C LEU A 54 13.40 -6.32 -10.38
N GLY A 55 12.22 -6.44 -9.76
CA GLY A 55 11.35 -5.32 -9.42
C GLY A 55 10.74 -4.66 -10.66
N ASP A 56 10.08 -3.52 -10.46
CA ASP A 56 9.56 -2.70 -11.55
C ASP A 56 10.70 -1.97 -12.29
N VAL A 57 11.11 -2.52 -13.43
CA VAL A 57 12.16 -1.95 -14.28
C VAL A 57 11.75 -0.63 -14.93
N THR A 58 10.45 -0.41 -15.15
CA THR A 58 9.93 0.85 -15.71
C THR A 58 10.09 1.95 -14.68
N CYS A 59 9.69 1.72 -13.42
CA CYS A 59 9.89 2.69 -12.35
C CYS A 59 11.38 2.97 -12.12
N LYS A 60 12.24 1.94 -12.09
CA LYS A 60 13.70 2.13 -11.94
C LYS A 60 14.34 2.99 -13.03
N ALA A 61 13.81 2.91 -14.26
CA ALA A 61 14.33 3.67 -15.39
C ALA A 61 13.80 5.11 -15.48
N THR A 62 12.61 5.36 -14.94
CA THR A 62 11.86 6.61 -15.18
C THR A 62 11.66 7.49 -13.95
N ILE A 63 11.78 6.95 -12.74
CA ILE A 63 11.53 7.65 -11.48
C ILE A 63 12.85 7.87 -10.72
N PRO A 64 13.20 9.13 -10.38
CA PRO A 64 14.36 9.42 -9.53
C PRO A 64 14.28 8.75 -8.16
N VAL A 65 15.41 8.27 -7.64
CA VAL A 65 15.49 7.50 -6.39
C VAL A 65 15.08 8.29 -5.14
N ASP A 66 15.19 9.62 -5.21
CA ASP A 66 14.88 10.57 -4.15
C ASP A 66 13.50 11.23 -4.32
N MET A 67 12.75 10.88 -5.37
CA MET A 67 11.44 11.47 -5.63
C MET A 67 10.43 11.13 -4.53
N GLU A 68 9.74 12.15 -4.01
CA GLU A 68 8.59 12.00 -3.12
C GLU A 68 7.28 12.19 -3.86
N SER A 69 6.32 11.29 -3.62
CA SER A 69 5.03 11.29 -4.31
C SER A 69 3.90 11.02 -3.33
N GLU A 70 2.78 11.71 -3.55
CA GLU A 70 1.50 11.44 -2.91
C GLU A 70 0.54 10.84 -3.95
N ALA A 71 -0.26 9.86 -3.54
CA ALA A 71 -1.24 9.21 -4.39
C ALA A 71 -2.55 8.98 -3.62
N HIS A 72 -3.67 9.05 -4.34
CA HIS A 72 -5.00 8.86 -3.75
C HIS A 72 -5.73 7.71 -4.44
N PHE A 73 -6.24 6.76 -3.66
CA PHE A 73 -7.19 5.75 -4.14
C PHE A 73 -8.59 6.38 -4.18
N LEU A 74 -9.10 6.62 -5.39
CA LEU A 74 -10.42 7.20 -5.61
C LEU A 74 -11.45 6.09 -5.93
N ALA A 75 -12.53 6.04 -5.14
CA ALA A 75 -13.68 5.20 -5.47
C ALA A 75 -14.35 5.74 -6.75
N LYS A 76 -14.53 4.88 -7.74
CA LYS A 76 -15.13 5.26 -9.04
C LYS A 76 -16.65 5.13 -9.06
N GLU A 77 -17.21 4.49 -8.05
CA GLU A 77 -18.62 4.20 -7.87
C GLU A 77 -18.95 4.08 -6.38
N ASP A 78 -20.24 4.16 -6.05
CA ASP A 78 -20.72 3.99 -4.68
C ASP A 78 -20.58 2.53 -4.24
N GLY A 79 -20.13 2.30 -3.00
CA GLY A 79 -19.95 0.96 -2.49
C GLY A 79 -19.50 0.88 -1.03
N ILE A 80 -19.22 -0.33 -0.57
CA ILE A 80 -18.64 -0.61 0.74
C ILE A 80 -17.13 -0.79 0.56
N VAL A 81 -16.35 0.09 1.18
CA VAL A 81 -14.89 -0.03 1.16
C VAL A 81 -14.45 -1.12 2.15
N ALA A 82 -13.63 -2.05 1.68
CA ALA A 82 -13.03 -3.12 2.48
C ALA A 82 -11.54 -3.26 2.14
N GLY A 83 -10.78 -3.92 3.02
CA GLY A 83 -9.37 -4.24 2.75
C GLY A 83 -8.36 -3.11 2.97
N ILE A 84 -8.74 -1.96 3.54
CA ILE A 84 -7.81 -0.85 3.81
C ILE A 84 -6.63 -1.30 4.69
N ALA A 85 -6.90 -2.08 5.74
CA ALA A 85 -5.84 -2.63 6.60
C ALA A 85 -4.91 -3.59 5.84
N LEU A 86 -5.43 -4.30 4.84
CA LEU A 86 -4.63 -5.15 3.97
C LEU A 86 -3.73 -4.32 3.05
N ALA A 87 -4.27 -3.25 2.46
CA ALA A 87 -3.49 -2.32 1.64
C ALA A 87 -2.34 -1.69 2.43
N GLU A 88 -2.59 -1.27 3.69
CA GLU A 88 -1.53 -0.76 4.57
C GLU A 88 -0.41 -1.78 4.79
N MET A 89 -0.75 -3.05 4.99
CA MET A 89 0.23 -4.11 5.19
C MET A 89 1.14 -4.37 3.98
N ILE A 90 0.74 -3.95 2.77
CA ILE A 90 1.58 -4.09 1.55
C ILE A 90 2.75 -3.11 1.58
N PHE A 91 2.57 -1.94 2.20
CA PHE A 91 3.57 -0.87 2.25
C PHE A 91 4.35 -0.81 3.58
N ALA A 92 4.06 -1.71 4.52
CA ALA A 92 4.58 -1.73 5.89
C ALA A 92 5.91 -2.49 6.04
#